data_AF-A0A8I2YJY7-F1
#
_entry.id   AF-A0A8I2YJY7-F1
#
_cell.length_a   1.000
_cell.length_b   1.000
_cell.length_c   1.000
_cell.angle_alpha   90.00
_cell.angle_beta   90.00
_cell.angle_gamma   90.00
#
_symmetry.space_group_name_H-M   'P 1'
#
loop_
_entity.id
_entity.type
_entity.pdbx_description
1 polymer ?
#
loop_
_entity_poly.entity_id
_entity_poly.type
_entity_poly.pdbx_seq_one_letter_code
_entity_poly.pdbx_strand_id
1 'polypeptide(L)'
;MGYEKQPIFGMESSSDRYPGGPSHCQTAKLKKKRPPPFPNKSRRYWETIIHDKFVHIKGERTWAQLQVMKSGQIEDGDEIENCRSQFTHRRLKRARIRERRVKKYEHRLTVAKGIVKLKEEAGEDNNEIWKWLGNIVRELGTEGMSSDESGAEIEIKMVYYTKVMAWRREVEKEL
;
A
#
# COMPACT_ATOMS: atom_id res chain seq x y z
N MET A 1 6.86 2.69 -62.05
CA MET A 1 7.54 2.99 -60.76
C MET A 1 8.25 1.73 -60.33
N GLY A 2 9.56 1.67 -60.59
CA GLY A 2 10.41 0.51 -60.31
C GLY A 2 11.12 0.69 -58.97
N TYR A 3 11.21 -0.39 -58.20
CA TYR A 3 11.96 -0.42 -56.94
C TYR A 3 13.36 -0.98 -57.20
N GLU A 4 14.37 -0.14 -57.06
CA GLU A 4 15.78 -0.53 -57.02
C GLU A 4 16.10 -1.21 -55.68
N LYS A 5 16.65 -2.43 -55.75
CA LYS A 5 17.25 -3.14 -54.62
C LYS A 5 18.71 -2.73 -54.49
N GLN A 6 19.11 -2.26 -53.32
CA GLN A 6 20.52 -2.09 -52.97
C GLN A 6 21.12 -3.37 -52.34
N PRO A 7 22.43 -3.63 -52.54
CA PRO A 7 23.08 -4.88 -52.13
C PRO A 7 23.54 -4.86 -50.67
N ILE A 8 23.37 -6.01 -50.00
CA ILE A 8 23.81 -6.26 -48.63
C ILE A 8 25.30 -6.64 -48.64
N PHE A 9 26.09 -5.88 -47.87
CA PHE A 9 27.53 -6.06 -47.67
C PHE A 9 27.86 -7.40 -47.00
N GLY A 10 28.96 -8.00 -47.47
CA GLY A 10 29.44 -9.32 -47.07
C GLY A 10 29.91 -9.42 -45.62
N MET A 11 29.57 -10.53 -44.98
CA MET A 11 30.22 -10.99 -43.76
C MET A 11 31.37 -11.90 -44.14
N GLU A 12 32.59 -11.43 -43.92
CA GLU A 12 33.81 -12.24 -43.99
C GLU A 12 33.88 -13.19 -42.80
N SER A 13 34.15 -14.45 -43.14
CA SER A 13 34.44 -15.58 -42.28
C SER A 13 35.80 -15.39 -41.61
N SER A 14 35.82 -15.12 -40.30
CA SER A 14 37.01 -15.32 -39.48
C SER A 14 36.88 -16.63 -38.72
N SER A 15 37.48 -17.66 -39.30
CA SER A 15 37.82 -18.91 -38.65
C SER A 15 39.01 -18.67 -37.72
N ASP A 16 38.84 -18.78 -36.40
CA ASP A 16 39.92 -19.29 -35.57
C ASP A 16 39.46 -19.73 -34.17
N ARG A 17 39.77 -21.00 -33.90
CA ARG A 17 40.20 -21.59 -32.61
C ARG A 17 39.32 -21.37 -31.36
N TYR A 18 38.60 -22.43 -31.00
CA TYR A 18 38.45 -22.82 -29.59
C TYR A 18 38.83 -24.30 -29.42
N PRO A 19 39.96 -24.63 -28.75
CA PRO A 19 40.20 -25.95 -28.23
C PRO A 19 39.63 -26.02 -26.80
N GLY A 20 38.67 -26.89 -26.57
CA GLY A 20 38.09 -27.09 -25.24
C GLY A 20 36.93 -28.06 -25.30
N GLY A 21 37.24 -29.36 -25.22
CA GLY A 21 36.23 -30.42 -25.21
C GLY A 21 35.23 -30.28 -24.07
N PRO A 22 34.09 -30.99 -24.15
CA PRO A 22 33.07 -30.94 -23.10
C PRO A 22 33.65 -31.53 -21.81
N SER A 23 33.93 -30.65 -20.85
CA SER A 23 34.17 -31.08 -19.48
C SER A 23 32.90 -31.78 -19.01
N HIS A 24 33.03 -33.07 -18.76
CA HIS A 24 31.96 -33.90 -18.22
C HIS A 24 31.66 -33.38 -16.82
N CYS A 25 30.74 -32.41 -16.72
CA CYS A 25 30.29 -31.88 -15.44
C CYS A 25 29.48 -33.00 -14.79
N GLN A 26 30.13 -33.77 -13.93
CA GLN A 26 29.45 -34.65 -13.00
C GLN A 26 28.72 -33.72 -12.04
N THR A 27 27.46 -33.39 -12.34
CA THR A 27 26.58 -32.79 -11.35
C THR A 27 26.40 -33.82 -10.25
N ALA A 28 27.17 -33.68 -9.17
CA ALA A 28 26.94 -34.41 -7.94
C ALA A 28 25.47 -34.21 -7.58
N LYS A 29 24.68 -35.28 -7.60
CA LYS A 29 23.30 -35.28 -7.12
C LYS A 29 23.37 -35.02 -5.61
N LEU A 30 23.45 -33.75 -5.23
CA LEU A 30 23.20 -33.30 -3.87
C LEU A 30 21.77 -33.76 -3.56
N LYS A 31 21.65 -34.86 -2.80
CA LYS A 31 20.39 -35.27 -2.20
C LYS A 31 19.93 -34.08 -1.35
N LYS A 32 19.06 -33.22 -1.91
CA LYS A 32 18.41 -32.15 -1.16
C LYS A 32 17.61 -32.82 -0.07
N LYS A 33 18.18 -32.91 1.14
CA LYS A 33 17.47 -33.37 2.32
C LYS A 33 16.23 -32.50 2.42
N ARG A 34 15.04 -33.11 2.45
CA ARG A 34 13.81 -32.36 2.71
C ARG A 34 14.04 -31.59 4.01
N PRO A 35 13.78 -30.28 4.04
CA PRO A 35 13.84 -29.55 5.29
C PRO A 35 12.92 -30.26 6.29
N PRO A 36 13.30 -30.34 7.57
CA PRO A 36 12.45 -30.95 8.58
C PRO A 36 11.07 -30.29 8.56
N PRO A 37 9.98 -31.06 8.77
CA PRO A 37 8.61 -30.54 8.68
C PRO A 37 8.35 -29.40 9.68
N PHE A 38 9.17 -29.31 10.72
CA PHE A 38 9.15 -28.24 11.68
C PHE A 38 10.51 -27.54 11.71
N PRO A 39 10.54 -26.20 11.63
CA PRO A 39 11.78 -25.48 11.84
C PRO A 39 12.29 -25.79 13.26
N ASN A 40 13.59 -26.04 13.40
CA ASN A 40 14.25 -26.22 14.69
C ASN A 40 14.18 -24.90 15.47
N LYS A 41 13.08 -24.70 16.19
CA LYS A 41 12.80 -23.51 17.00
C LYS A 41 12.74 -23.91 18.45
N SER A 42 13.13 -22.99 19.33
CA SER A 42 13.13 -23.23 20.77
C SER A 42 11.72 -23.54 21.28
N ARG A 43 11.62 -24.29 22.37
CA ARG A 43 10.35 -24.53 23.07
C ARG A 43 9.61 -23.23 23.39
N ARG A 44 10.34 -22.20 23.85
CA ARG A 44 9.81 -20.86 24.12
C ARG A 44 9.14 -20.23 22.91
N TYR A 45 9.73 -20.36 21.71
CA TYR A 45 9.13 -19.87 20.48
C TYR A 45 7.74 -20.49 20.26
N TRP A 46 7.62 -21.82 20.40
CA TRP A 46 6.35 -22.51 20.22
C TRP A 46 5.33 -22.12 21.29
N GLU A 47 5.75 -22.00 22.54
CA GLU A 47 4.88 -21.54 23.64
C GLU A 47 4.32 -20.14 23.34
N THR A 48 5.13 -19.20 22.86
CA THR A 48 4.66 -17.86 22.48
C THR A 48 3.66 -17.91 21.33
N ILE A 49 3.95 -18.65 20.26
CA ILE A 49 3.06 -18.74 19.09
C ILE A 49 1.74 -19.45 19.44
N ILE A 50 1.80 -20.49 20.25
CA ILE A 50 0.61 -21.21 20.73
C ILE A 50 -0.23 -20.27 21.60
N HIS A 51 0.39 -19.58 22.55
CA HIS A 51 -0.31 -18.63 23.41
C HIS A 51 -1.00 -17.53 22.60
N ASP A 52 -0.28 -16.90 21.66
CA ASP A 52 -0.82 -15.85 20.80
C ASP A 52 -2.03 -16.33 19.97
N LYS A 53 -1.93 -17.53 19.37
CA LYS A 53 -3.05 -18.18 18.68
C LYS A 53 -4.25 -18.40 19.59
N PHE A 54 -4.04 -18.94 20.79
CA PHE A 54 -5.13 -19.22 21.72
C PHE A 54 -5.76 -17.95 22.29
N VAL A 55 -5.00 -16.87 22.49
CA VAL A 55 -5.53 -15.55 22.84
C VAL A 55 -6.47 -15.05 21.74
N HIS A 56 -6.06 -15.16 20.48
CA HIS A 56 -6.89 -14.76 19.36
C HIS A 56 -8.18 -15.58 19.26
N ILE A 57 -8.07 -16.92 19.32
CA ILE A 57 -9.22 -17.84 19.27
C ILE A 57 -10.18 -17.57 20.43
N LYS A 58 -9.66 -17.36 21.65
CA LYS A 58 -10.51 -17.01 22.80
C LYS A 58 -11.26 -15.71 22.55
N GLY A 59 -10.57 -14.67 22.07
CA GLY A 59 -11.16 -13.38 21.73
C GLY A 59 -12.29 -13.50 20.71
N GLU A 60 -12.06 -14.23 19.61
CA GLU A 60 -13.08 -14.48 18.59
C GLU A 60 -14.26 -15.28 19.13
N ARG A 61 -14.00 -16.30 19.95
CA ARG A 61 -15.06 -17.10 20.58
C ARG A 61 -15.92 -16.26 21.52
N THR A 62 -15.31 -15.44 22.39
CA THR A 62 -16.07 -14.54 23.28
C THR A 62 -16.90 -13.52 22.51
N TRP A 63 -16.45 -13.13 21.32
CA TRP A 63 -17.14 -12.17 20.48
C TRP A 63 -18.21 -12.81 19.58
N ALA A 64 -18.14 -14.13 19.37
CA ALA A 64 -19.14 -14.93 18.66
C ALA A 64 -20.17 -15.61 19.58
N GLN A 65 -20.07 -15.41 20.89
CA GLN A 65 -21.06 -15.89 21.85
C GLN A 65 -22.27 -14.95 21.87
N LEU A 66 -23.47 -15.55 21.94
CA LEU A 66 -24.73 -14.86 22.16
C LEU A 66 -24.61 -13.94 23.36
N GLN A 67 -24.68 -12.62 23.15
CA GLN A 67 -24.70 -11.69 24.26
C GLN A 67 -26.14 -11.43 24.67
N VAL A 68 -26.36 -11.39 25.99
CA VAL A 68 -27.65 -10.95 26.53
C VAL A 68 -27.62 -9.42 26.46
N MET A 69 -28.52 -8.85 25.67
CA MET A 69 -28.66 -7.41 25.58
C MET A 69 -29.06 -6.82 26.94
N LYS A 70 -28.86 -5.51 27.12
CA LYS A 70 -29.30 -4.80 28.34
C LYS A 70 -30.82 -4.87 28.58
N SER A 71 -31.59 -5.17 27.54
CA SER A 71 -33.04 -5.44 27.57
C SER A 71 -33.41 -6.82 28.09
N GLY A 72 -32.43 -7.70 28.35
CA GLY A 72 -32.65 -9.09 28.76
C GLY A 72 -32.98 -10.05 27.61
N GLN A 73 -33.02 -9.56 26.36
CA GLN A 73 -33.19 -10.41 25.19
C GLN A 73 -31.87 -11.05 24.77
N ILE A 74 -31.93 -12.31 24.37
CA ILE A 74 -30.81 -13.03 23.78
C ILE A 74 -30.71 -12.56 22.34
N GLU A 75 -29.53 -12.05 21.93
CA GLU A 75 -29.25 -11.69 20.53
C GLU A 75 -29.60 -12.86 19.60
N ASP A 76 -30.15 -12.57 18.43
CA ASP A 76 -30.36 -13.61 17.41
C ASP A 76 -29.02 -13.99 16.75
N GLY A 77 -28.90 -15.24 16.28
CA GLY A 77 -27.70 -15.71 15.59
C GLY A 77 -27.36 -14.85 14.37
N ASP A 78 -28.40 -14.44 13.63
CA ASP A 78 -28.30 -13.59 12.45
C ASP A 78 -27.83 -12.16 12.80
N GLU A 79 -28.25 -11.62 13.94
CA GLU A 79 -27.83 -10.29 14.41
C GLU A 79 -26.33 -10.26 14.73
N ILE A 80 -25.81 -11.33 15.35
CA ILE A 80 -24.38 -11.47 15.69
C ILE A 80 -23.55 -11.55 14.41
N GLU A 81 -23.98 -12.35 13.44
CA GLU A 81 -23.26 -12.47 12.17
C GLU A 81 -23.27 -11.15 11.40
N ASN A 82 -24.40 -10.45 11.36
CA ASN A 82 -24.49 -9.14 10.74
C ASN A 82 -23.59 -8.12 11.44
N CYS A 83 -23.57 -8.09 12.78
CA CYS A 83 -22.69 -7.22 13.56
C CYS A 83 -21.20 -7.49 13.25
N ARG A 84 -20.79 -8.76 13.19
CA ARG A 84 -19.42 -9.16 12.81
C ARG A 84 -19.08 -8.73 11.39
N SER A 85 -20.00 -8.94 10.45
CA SER A 85 -19.86 -8.55 9.05
C SER A 85 -19.70 -7.03 8.92
N GLN A 86 -20.50 -6.25 9.64
CA GLN A 86 -20.40 -4.80 9.64
C GLN A 86 -19.11 -4.31 10.29
N PHE A 87 -18.70 -4.88 11.41
CA PHE A 87 -17.44 -4.48 12.06
C PHE A 87 -16.23 -4.76 11.17
N THR A 88 -16.15 -5.97 10.60
CA THR A 88 -15.07 -6.35 9.69
C THR A 88 -15.08 -5.46 8.44
N HIS A 89 -16.26 -5.20 7.86
CA HIS A 89 -16.42 -4.28 6.75
C HIS A 89 -15.91 -2.87 7.08
N ARG A 90 -16.33 -2.28 8.21
CA ARG A 90 -15.90 -0.96 8.68
C ARG A 90 -14.39 -0.92 8.90
N ARG A 91 -13.82 -1.95 9.54
CA ARG A 91 -12.38 -2.08 9.77
C ARG A 91 -11.59 -2.12 8.45
N LEU A 92 -12.01 -2.96 7.50
CA LEU A 92 -11.38 -3.08 6.18
C LEU A 92 -11.55 -1.80 5.35
N LYS A 93 -12.71 -1.13 5.44
CA LYS A 93 -12.93 0.18 4.82
C LYS A 93 -11.93 1.21 5.35
N ARG A 94 -11.74 1.30 6.67
CA ARG A 94 -10.73 2.19 7.29
C ARG A 94 -9.31 1.85 6.82
N ALA A 95 -8.95 0.56 6.79
CA ALA A 95 -7.64 0.11 6.33
C ALA A 95 -7.38 0.50 4.86
N ARG A 96 -8.35 0.26 3.96
CA ARG A 96 -8.26 0.66 2.55
C ARG A 96 -8.12 2.17 2.38
N ILE A 97 -8.90 2.96 3.12
CA ILE A 97 -8.80 4.42 3.09
C ILE A 97 -7.39 4.87 3.50
N ARG A 98 -6.88 4.33 4.62
CA ARG A 98 -5.51 4.63 5.07
C ARG A 98 -4.47 4.28 4.02
N GLU A 99 -4.56 3.09 3.43
CA GLU A 99 -3.63 2.65 2.38
C GLU A 99 -3.69 3.56 1.15
N ARG A 100 -4.88 3.96 0.72
CA ARG A 100 -5.06 4.92 -0.39
C ARG A 100 -4.42 6.27 -0.08
N ARG A 101 -4.59 6.79 1.15
CA ARG A 101 -3.96 8.05 1.58
C ARG A 101 -2.44 7.97 1.53
N VAL A 102 -1.87 6.88 2.04
CA VAL A 102 -0.42 6.63 1.99
C VAL A 102 0.08 6.57 0.54
N LYS A 103 -0.57 5.78 -0.32
CA LYS A 103 -0.19 5.66 -1.73
C LYS A 103 -0.30 7.00 -2.47
N LYS A 104 -1.35 7.78 -2.22
CA LYS A 104 -1.53 9.11 -2.82
C LYS A 104 -0.43 10.08 -2.36
N TYR A 105 -0.07 10.04 -1.08
CA TYR A 105 1.07 10.80 -0.53
C TYR A 105 2.39 10.44 -1.22
N GLU A 106 2.73 9.15 -1.23
CA GLU A 106 3.96 8.65 -1.85
C GLU A 106 4.02 9.00 -3.33
N HIS A 107 2.92 8.82 -4.05
CA HIS A 107 2.83 9.16 -5.46
C HIS A 107 3.06 10.66 -5.71
N ARG A 108 2.37 11.56 -5.00
CA ARG A 108 2.55 13.02 -5.15
C ARG A 108 3.98 13.45 -4.86
N LEU A 109 4.60 12.89 -3.81
CA LEU A 109 5.99 13.17 -3.46
C LEU A 109 6.97 12.66 -4.52
N THR A 110 6.67 11.50 -5.12
CA THR A 110 7.47 10.90 -6.20
C THR A 110 7.40 11.74 -7.47
N VAL A 111 6.19 12.17 -7.86
CA VAL A 111 5.97 13.04 -9.02
C VAL A 111 6.70 14.38 -8.85
N ALA A 112 6.55 15.05 -7.70
CA ALA A 112 7.22 16.32 -7.44
C ALA A 112 8.75 16.18 -7.53
N LYS A 113 9.32 15.14 -6.91
CA LYS A 113 10.77 14.86 -6.99
C LYS A 113 11.21 14.51 -8.41
N GLY A 114 10.42 13.74 -9.15
CA GLY A 114 10.71 13.36 -10.52
C GLY A 114 10.74 14.56 -11.46
N ILE A 115 9.78 15.47 -11.34
CA ILE A 115 9.71 16.68 -12.17
C ILE A 115 10.88 17.62 -11.87
N VAL A 116 11.26 17.79 -10.60
CA VAL A 116 12.46 18.57 -10.24
C VAL A 116 13.70 18.00 -10.93
N LYS A 117 13.91 16.68 -10.89
CA LYS A 117 15.06 16.05 -11.57
C LYS A 117 15.04 16.27 -13.07
N LEU A 118 13.90 16.05 -13.73
CA LEU A 118 13.76 16.24 -15.18
C LEU A 118 14.03 17.68 -15.60
N LYS A 119 13.57 18.65 -14.82
CA LYS A 119 13.78 20.08 -15.10
C LYS A 119 15.21 20.53 -14.79
N GLU A 120 15.85 19.98 -13.76
CA GLU A 120 17.28 20.18 -13.50
C GLU A 120 18.15 19.64 -14.66
N GLU A 121 17.80 18.48 -15.22
CA GLU A 121 18.48 17.91 -16.39
C GLU A 121 18.23 18.73 -17.67
N ALA A 122 17.04 19.30 -17.82
CA ALA A 122 16.67 20.14 -18.97
C ALA A 122 17.18 21.60 -18.89
N GLY A 123 17.74 22.03 -17.75
CA GLY A 123 18.18 23.41 -17.54
C GLY A 123 17.04 24.43 -17.44
N GLU A 124 15.84 24.01 -17.04
CA GLU A 124 14.68 24.91 -16.89
C GLU A 124 14.62 25.56 -15.49
N ASP A 125 14.40 26.88 -15.46
CA ASP A 125 14.37 27.68 -14.21
C ASP A 125 13.12 27.47 -13.34
N ASN A 126 12.08 26.80 -13.84
CA ASN A 126 10.81 26.60 -13.11
C ASN A 126 10.88 25.49 -12.04
N ASN A 127 12.07 25.20 -11.52
CA ASN A 127 12.33 24.15 -10.53
C ASN A 127 11.85 24.51 -9.12
N GLU A 128 11.89 25.79 -8.77
CA GLU A 128 11.57 26.25 -7.41
C GLU A 128 10.12 25.97 -7.02
N ILE A 129 9.19 26.10 -7.97
CA ILE A 129 7.76 25.83 -7.74
C ILE A 129 7.54 24.36 -7.37
N TRP A 130 8.21 23.44 -8.06
CA TRP A 130 8.08 22.00 -7.78
C TRP A 130 8.79 21.59 -6.49
N LYS A 131 9.90 22.25 -6.13
CA LYS A 131 10.56 22.09 -4.82
C LYS A 131 9.64 22.56 -3.69
N TRP A 132 9.02 23.74 -3.84
CA TRP A 132 8.05 24.28 -2.90
C TRP A 132 6.83 23.36 -2.75
N LEU A 133 6.26 22.87 -3.86
CA LEU A 133 5.14 21.93 -3.82
C LEU A 133 5.53 20.63 -3.10
N GLY A 134 6.73 20.09 -3.36
CA GLY A 134 7.24 18.92 -2.67
C GLY A 134 7.42 19.12 -1.16
N ASN A 135 7.77 20.33 -0.73
CA ASN A 135 7.85 20.70 0.69
C ASN A 135 6.48 20.78 1.34
N ILE A 136 5.50 21.42 0.68
CA ILE A 136 4.11 21.46 1.17
C ILE A 136 3.55 20.04 1.33
N VAL A 137 3.73 19.18 0.33
CA VAL A 137 3.27 17.78 0.41
C VAL A 137 3.89 17.06 1.61
N ARG A 138 5.16 17.34 1.93
CA ARG A 138 5.85 16.75 3.08
C ARG A 138 5.33 17.29 4.40
N GLU A 139 5.09 18.59 4.50
CA GLU A 139 4.56 19.24 5.70
C GLU A 139 3.13 18.79 6.02
N LEU A 140 2.29 18.63 5.00
CA LEU A 140 0.94 18.10 5.16
C LEU A 140 0.92 16.63 5.59
N GLY A 141 1.98 15.89 5.29
CA GLY A 141 2.12 14.47 5.63
C GLY A 141 1.05 13.58 5.00
N THR A 142 0.94 12.34 5.49
CA THR A 142 -0.02 11.36 4.97
C THR A 142 -1.47 11.68 5.32
N GLU A 143 -1.69 12.36 6.46
CA GLU A 143 -3.03 12.68 6.96
C GLU A 143 -3.61 13.97 6.35
N GLY A 144 -2.76 14.91 5.92
CA GLY A 144 -3.18 16.14 5.23
C GLY A 144 -3.65 15.93 3.79
N MET A 145 -3.67 14.70 3.30
CA MET A 145 -4.12 14.34 1.94
C MET A 145 -5.64 14.11 1.82
N SER A 146 -6.41 14.47 2.85
CA SER A 146 -7.81 14.09 3.02
C SER A 146 -8.78 15.23 2.72
N SER A 147 -9.18 15.40 1.45
CA SER A 147 -10.35 16.23 1.10
C SER A 147 -11.49 15.48 0.41
N ASP A 148 -11.23 14.37 -0.31
CA ASP A 148 -12.26 13.70 -1.15
C ASP A 148 -12.94 12.48 -0.52
N GLU A 149 -12.51 12.04 0.67
CA GLU A 149 -13.03 10.80 1.30
C GLU A 149 -13.83 11.07 2.59
N SER A 150 -14.33 12.31 2.73
CA SER A 150 -15.22 12.75 3.83
C SER A 150 -16.67 12.27 3.69
N GLY A 151 -17.02 11.55 2.62
CA GLY A 151 -18.28 10.79 2.51
C GLY A 151 -18.32 9.53 3.38
N ALA A 152 -17.38 9.37 4.30
CA ALA A 152 -17.47 8.33 5.32
C ALA A 152 -18.38 8.84 6.43
N GLU A 153 -19.53 8.18 6.57
CA GLU A 153 -20.44 8.11 7.74
C GLU A 153 -19.68 7.76 9.04
N ILE A 154 -18.72 8.58 9.41
CA ILE A 154 -18.33 8.74 10.78
C ILE A 154 -19.25 9.86 11.23
N GLU A 155 -20.09 9.59 12.22
CA GLU A 155 -20.84 10.58 12.97
C GLU A 155 -19.86 11.51 13.72
N ILE A 156 -18.95 12.14 12.99
CA ILE A 156 -18.22 13.30 13.41
C ILE A 156 -19.25 14.39 13.21
N LYS A 157 -19.81 14.93 14.29
CA LYS A 157 -20.46 16.24 14.23
C LYS A 157 -19.53 17.14 13.44
N MET A 158 -19.89 17.44 12.19
CA MET A 158 -19.14 18.35 11.33
C MET A 158 -19.25 19.73 11.95
N VAL A 159 -18.35 20.04 12.89
CA VAL A 159 -18.19 21.39 13.40
C VAL A 159 -17.29 22.09 12.41
N TYR A 160 -17.90 22.78 11.46
CA TYR A 160 -17.18 23.69 10.58
C TYR A 160 -16.77 24.92 11.40
N TYR A 161 -15.52 24.96 11.86
CA TYR A 161 -14.94 26.20 12.36
C TYR A 161 -14.54 27.06 11.17
N THR A 162 -15.46 27.90 10.69
CA THR A 162 -15.09 28.96 9.76
C THR A 162 -14.25 29.99 10.51
N LYS A 163 -12.93 30.00 10.24
CA LYS A 163 -12.11 31.16 10.61
C LYS A 163 -12.69 32.38 9.92
N VAL A 164 -12.97 33.43 10.69
CA VAL A 164 -13.29 34.75 10.15
C VAL A 164 -12.03 35.24 9.43
N MET A 165 -12.08 35.21 8.10
CA MET A 165 -11.00 35.69 7.25
C MET A 165 -11.33 37.12 6.85
N ALA A 166 -10.41 38.05 7.03
CA ALA A 166 -10.64 39.50 6.82
C ALA A 166 -11.12 39.87 5.41
N TRP A 167 -10.94 38.99 4.42
CA TRP A 167 -11.37 39.18 3.03
C TRP A 167 -12.75 38.62 2.71
N ARG A 168 -13.40 37.89 3.64
CA ARG A 168 -14.80 37.47 3.48
C ARG A 168 -15.71 38.53 4.10
N ARG A 169 -16.59 39.11 3.29
CA ARG A 169 -17.64 40.03 3.74
C ARG A 169 -18.57 39.29 4.70
N GLU A 170 -19.07 40.00 5.71
CA GLU A 170 -19.95 39.48 6.76
C GLU A 170 -21.21 38.86 6.14
N VAL A 171 -21.31 37.52 6.17
CA VAL A 171 -22.45 36.76 5.62
C VAL A 171 -23.74 37.10 6.35
N GLU A 172 -23.66 37.49 7.63
CA GLU A 172 -24.82 37.91 8.44
C GLU A 172 -25.48 39.20 7.96
N LYS A 173 -24.81 40.02 7.14
CA LYS A 173 -25.37 41.25 6.57
C LYS A 173 -26.12 41.05 5.25
N GLU A 174 -25.97 39.90 4.59
CA GLU A 174 -26.54 39.63 3.26
C GLU A 174 -27.62 38.54 3.26
N LEU A 175 -28.07 38.10 4.44
CA LEU A 175 -29.22 37.22 4.67
C LEU A 175 -30.37 38.02 5.31
#